data_AF-A0A2P8II74-F1
#
_entry.id   AF-A0A2P8II74-F1
#
_cell.length_a   1.000
_cell.length_b   1.000
_cell.length_c   1.000
_cell.angle_alpha   90.00
_cell.angle_beta   90.00
_cell.angle_gamma   90.00
#
_symmetry.space_group_name_H-M   'P 1'
#
loop_
_entity.id
_entity.type
_entity.pdbx_description
1 polymer ?
#
loop_
_entity_poly.entity_id
_entity_poly.type
_entity_poly.pdbx_seq_one_letter_code
_entity_poly.pdbx_strand_id
1 'polypeptide(L)'
;MRRLGDDRYGAQGGDWGSVISRELGIVDAEHVVGVHLNMLITERTDNIVRWTEFDRGGHFAAMEQPGLLAEDVRAFFLDARGR
;
A
#
# COMPACT_ATOMS: atom_id res chain seq x y z
N MET A 1 -2.98 14.82 0.67
CA MET A 1 -3.85 15.02 1.85
C MET A 1 -3.90 16.48 2.35
N ARG A 2 -3.45 17.46 1.56
CA ARG A 2 -3.32 18.88 1.97
C ARG A 2 -4.58 19.51 2.56
N ARG A 3 -5.78 19.17 2.04
CA ARG A 3 -7.06 19.66 2.59
C ARG A 3 -7.34 19.17 4.01
N LEU A 4 -6.70 18.07 4.44
CA LEU A 4 -6.76 17.53 5.81
C LEU A 4 -5.60 17.99 6.69
N GLY A 5 -4.66 18.79 6.15
CA GLY A 5 -3.48 19.31 6.87
C GLY A 5 -2.20 18.49 6.68
N ASP A 6 -2.24 17.34 6.00
CA ASP A 6 -1.06 16.51 5.76
C ASP A 6 -0.46 16.76 4.38
N ASP A 7 0.81 17.17 4.36
CA ASP A 7 1.60 17.34 3.12
C ASP A 7 2.09 16.00 2.55
N ARG A 8 2.15 14.93 3.35
CA ARG A 8 2.56 13.59 2.89
C ARG A 8 1.55 12.53 3.30
N TYR A 9 1.40 11.49 2.50
CA TYR A 9 0.44 10.42 2.77
C TYR A 9 0.89 9.07 2.24
N GLY A 10 0.28 8.00 2.76
CA GLY A 10 0.42 6.65 2.23
C GLY A 10 -0.82 6.27 1.42
N ALA A 11 -0.65 5.42 0.40
CA ALA A 11 -1.77 4.83 -0.34
C ALA A 11 -1.80 3.31 -0.15
N GLN A 12 -2.98 2.75 0.07
CA GLN A 12 -3.17 1.30 0.18
C GLN A 12 -4.34 0.88 -0.71
N GLY A 13 -4.16 -0.20 -1.45
CA GLY A 13 -5.16 -0.68 -2.40
C GLY A 13 -5.22 -2.20 -2.53
N GLY A 14 -6.44 -2.69 -2.71
CA GLY A 14 -6.76 -4.01 -3.26
C GLY A 14 -7.70 -3.88 -4.44
N ASP A 15 -7.87 -4.95 -5.23
CA ASP A 15 -8.70 -4.96 -6.45
C ASP A 15 -8.37 -3.77 -7.37
N TRP A 16 -9.40 -3.04 -7.83
CA TRP A 16 -9.23 -1.79 -8.59
C TRP A 16 -8.50 -0.69 -7.80
N GLY A 17 -8.60 -0.72 -6.47
CA GLY A 17 -7.87 0.17 -5.59
C GLY A 17 -6.36 -0.01 -5.69
N SER A 18 -5.86 -1.20 -6.08
CA SER A 18 -4.43 -1.40 -6.33
C SER A 18 -3.94 -0.60 -7.53
N VAL A 19 -4.72 -0.56 -8.61
CA VAL A 19 -4.40 0.24 -9.80
C VAL A 19 -4.35 1.72 -9.42
N ILE A 20 -5.39 2.22 -8.75
CA ILE A 20 -5.47 3.62 -8.34
C ILE A 20 -4.30 3.98 -7.41
N SER A 21 -4.01 3.14 -6.41
CA SER A 21 -2.95 3.41 -5.44
C SER A 21 -1.56 3.37 -6.06
N ARG A 22 -1.32 2.48 -7.04
CA ARG A 22 -0.08 2.48 -7.83
C ARG A 22 0.08 3.79 -8.61
N GLU A 23 -0.96 4.19 -9.32
CA GLU A 23 -0.90 5.42 -10.13
C GLU A 23 -0.67 6.65 -9.25
N LEU A 24 -1.21 6.71 -8.03
CA LEU A 24 -0.88 7.78 -7.07
C LEU A 24 0.62 7.86 -6.77
N GLY A 25 1.30 6.72 -6.61
CA GLY A 25 2.75 6.67 -6.42
C GLY A 25 3.55 7.15 -7.62
N ILE A 26 2.97 7.15 -8.82
CA ILE A 26 3.60 7.64 -10.06
C ILE A 26 3.32 9.13 -10.25
N VAL A 27 2.06 9.53 -10.18
CA VAL A 27 1.63 10.91 -10.53
C VAL A 27 1.83 11.92 -9.41
N ASP A 28 1.95 11.47 -8.16
CA ASP A 28 2.12 12.32 -6.97
C ASP A 28 3.29 11.85 -6.08
N ALA A 29 4.35 11.37 -6.71
CA ALA A 29 5.51 10.76 -6.07
C ALA A 29 6.18 11.65 -5.00
N GLU A 30 6.10 12.98 -5.12
CA GLU A 30 6.67 13.92 -4.15
C GLU A 30 5.96 13.90 -2.79
N HIS A 31 4.68 13.55 -2.75
CA HIS A 31 3.86 13.57 -1.54
C HIS A 31 3.51 12.17 -1.02
N VAL A 32 3.66 11.13 -1.84
CA VAL A 32 3.40 9.74 -1.46
C VAL A 32 4.62 9.13 -0.75
N VAL A 33 4.45 8.77 0.52
CA VAL A 33 5.49 8.10 1.33
C VAL A 33 5.73 6.66 0.86
N GLY A 34 4.70 6.01 0.35
CA GLY A 34 4.75 4.65 -0.15
C GLY A 34 3.38 4.13 -0.57
N VAL A 35 3.38 3.01 -1.30
CA VAL A 35 2.17 2.33 -1.77
C VAL A 35 2.17 0.88 -1.29
N HIS A 36 1.12 0.48 -0.56
CA HIS A 36 0.89 -0.91 -0.15
C HIS A 36 -0.19 -1.54 -1.03
N LEU A 37 0.11 -2.68 -1.65
CA LEU A 37 -0.80 -3.38 -2.55
C LEU A 37 -1.00 -4.81 -2.06
N ASN A 38 -2.24 -5.28 -1.96
CA ASN A 38 -2.56 -6.68 -1.68
C ASN A 38 -3.14 -7.42 -2.92
N MET A 39 -3.32 -6.71 -4.03
CA MET A 39 -3.45 -7.29 -5.36
C MET A 39 -2.34 -6.70 -6.23
N LEU A 40 -1.44 -7.56 -6.70
CA LEU A 40 -0.23 -7.13 -7.38
C LEU A 40 -0.43 -7.08 -8.90
N ILE A 41 -0.30 -5.88 -9.47
CA ILE A 41 -0.09 -5.66 -10.90
C ILE A 41 1.25 -4.96 -11.02
N THR A 42 2.33 -5.73 -11.07
CA THR A 42 3.70 -5.19 -11.16
C THR A 42 4.23 -5.18 -12.57
N GLU A 43 4.93 -4.10 -12.88
CA GLU A 43 5.83 -3.97 -14.01
C GLU A 43 7.28 -4.06 -13.53
N ARG A 44 8.21 -4.26 -14.47
CA ARG A 44 9.65 -4.37 -14.16
C ARG A 44 10.25 -3.13 -13.49
N THR A 45 9.56 -2.00 -13.57
CA THR A 45 9.99 -0.72 -13.02
C THR A 45 9.54 -0.50 -11.57
N ASP A 46 8.64 -1.34 -11.05
CA ASP A 46 8.15 -1.18 -9.67
C ASP A 46 9.26 -1.56 -8.67
N ASN A 47 9.52 -0.66 -7.71
CA ASN A 47 10.49 -0.90 -6.64
C ASN A 47 9.83 -1.64 -5.47
N ILE A 48 9.78 -2.97 -5.56
CA ILE A 48 9.22 -3.81 -4.50
C ILE A 48 10.18 -3.84 -3.30
N VAL A 49 9.82 -3.07 -2.26
CA VAL A 49 10.64 -2.91 -1.05
C VAL A 49 10.28 -3.83 0.11
N ARG A 50 9.12 -4.49 0.01
CA ARG A 50 8.57 -5.44 0.98
C ARG A 50 7.62 -6.39 0.25
N TRP A 51 7.68 -7.66 0.60
CA TRP A 51 6.75 -8.70 0.16
C TRP A 51 6.41 -9.56 1.36
N THR A 52 5.12 -9.77 1.62
CA THR A 52 4.64 -10.56 2.75
C THR A 52 3.68 -11.63 2.23
N GLU A 53 3.93 -12.88 2.60
CA GLU A 53 3.04 -14.01 2.31
C GLU A 53 2.30 -14.43 3.58
N PHE A 54 1.02 -14.78 3.43
CA PHE A 54 0.17 -15.22 4.53
C PHE A 54 -0.40 -16.61 4.22
N ASP A 55 -0.55 -17.43 5.26
CA ASP A 55 -1.06 -18.80 5.18
C ASP A 55 -2.60 -18.90 5.17
N ARG A 56 -3.28 -17.75 5.34
CA ARG A 56 -4.74 -17.65 5.44
C ARG A 56 -5.26 -16.30 4.95
N GLY A 57 -6.55 -16.27 4.66
CA GLY A 57 -7.23 -15.14 4.03
C GLY A 57 -7.35 -15.33 2.51
N GLY A 58 -8.40 -14.76 1.94
CA GLY A 58 -8.70 -14.83 0.52
C GLY A 58 -8.77 -13.45 -0.14
N HIS A 59 -9.63 -13.36 -1.15
CA HIS A 59 -9.81 -12.16 -1.96
C HIS A 59 -10.20 -10.93 -1.12
N PHE A 60 -11.01 -11.11 -0.07
CA PHE A 60 -11.49 -10.03 0.77
C PHE A 60 -10.65 -9.93 2.05
N ALA A 61 -9.33 -9.77 1.92
CA ALA A 61 -8.39 -9.78 3.04
C ALA A 61 -8.79 -8.87 4.22
N ALA A 62 -9.37 -7.69 3.93
CA ALA A 62 -9.85 -6.76 4.95
C ALA A 62 -11.04 -7.28 5.77
N MET A 63 -11.88 -8.14 5.19
CA MET A 63 -13.03 -8.76 5.85
C MET A 63 -12.66 -10.09 6.48
N GLU A 64 -11.81 -10.87 5.79
CA GLU A 64 -11.46 -12.23 6.20
C GLU A 64 -10.39 -12.25 7.28
N GLN A 65 -9.37 -11.38 7.18
CA GLN A 65 -8.23 -11.32 8.10
C GLN A 65 -7.86 -9.84 8.41
N PRO A 66 -8.79 -9.06 9.01
CA PRO A 66 -8.59 -7.62 9.25
C PRO A 66 -7.33 -7.31 10.07
N GLY A 67 -7.01 -8.14 11.06
CA GLY A 67 -5.82 -7.97 11.90
C GLY A 67 -4.52 -8.12 11.10
N LEU A 68 -4.40 -9.21 10.31
CA LEU A 68 -3.22 -9.44 9.48
C LEU A 68 -3.01 -8.32 8.46
N LEU A 69 -4.08 -7.90 7.80
CA LEU A 69 -4.01 -6.81 6.83
C LEU A 69 -3.58 -5.50 7.51
N ALA A 70 -4.21 -5.12 8.63
CA ALA A 70 -3.90 -3.88 9.32
C ALA A 70 -2.46 -3.86 9.84
N GLU A 71 -1.97 -4.98 10.35
CA GLU A 71 -0.59 -5.13 10.82
C GLU A 71 0.41 -4.97 9.67
N ASP A 72 0.18 -5.60 8.52
CA ASP A 72 1.09 -5.50 7.38
C ASP A 72 1.12 -4.11 6.74
N VAL A 73 -0.05 -3.47 6.61
CA VAL A 73 -0.15 -2.08 6.15
C VAL A 73 0.62 -1.14 7.09
N ARG A 74 0.43 -1.31 8.41
CA ARG A 74 1.16 -0.51 9.41
C ARG A 74 2.66 -0.77 9.33
N ALA A 75 3.09 -2.03 9.26
CA ALA A 75 4.49 -2.39 9.16
C ALA A 75 5.15 -1.77 7.91
N PHE A 76 4.49 -1.87 6.76
CA PHE A 76 4.96 -1.27 5.51
C PHE A 76 5.20 0.24 5.65
N PHE A 77 4.23 0.99 6.19
CA PHE A 77 4.36 2.44 6.30
C PHE A 77 5.32 2.89 7.41
N LEU A 78 5.50 2.09 8.46
CA LEU A 78 6.54 2.34 9.46
C LEU A 78 7.93 2.18 8.83
N ASP A 79 8.14 1.12 8.05
CA ASP A 79 9.40 0.87 7.34
C ASP A 79 9.67 1.98 6.31
N ALA A 80 8.65 2.37 5.52
CA ALA A 80 8.78 3.40 4.49
C ALA A 80 9.09 4.80 5.05
N ARG A 81 8.60 5.13 6.26
CA ARG A 81 8.89 6.42 6.93
C ARG A 81 10.32 6.52 7.47
N GLY A 82 10.97 5.38 7.71
CA GLY A 82 12.34 5.32 8.24
C GLY A 82 13.43 5.31 7.17
N ARG A 83 13.06 5.29 5.89
CA ARG A 83 13.95 5.34 4.73
C ARG A 83 14.00 6.76 4.18
#